data_AF-A0A3L6ZYW3-F1
#
_entry.id   AF-A0A3L6ZYW3-F1
#
_cell.length_a   1.000
_cell.length_b   1.000
_cell.length_c   1.000
_cell.angle_alpha   90.00
_cell.angle_beta   90.00
_cell.angle_gamma   90.00
#
_symmetry.space_group_name_H-M   'P 1'
#
loop_
_entity.id
_entity.type
_entity.pdbx_description
1 polymer ?
#
loop_
_entity_poly.entity_id
_entity_poly.type
_entity_poly.pdbx_seq_one_letter_code
_entity_poly.pdbx_strand_id
1 'polypeptide(L)'
;MVLVLVSTTMFTPLCFVILCALLMLTGLRWQRSSLLTLALALPAFILVFGISFSLWADQRHTAHTPVVFEIGSFALTSGALDIGFTTALRLAALFGLALTGGLSSTGPDLVRSSIQHLKLPYRIGYTALAAYRFVPRFGYELESIRQAHRVRGMSPGRGPIASTRRSMGYVVPLLTGAIRHAGRVSLAMDARAFGAHDTRTERHLVPMRRRDWFFMIGFWIFTAAVLAIAIWRG
;
A
#
# COMPACT_ATOMS: atom_id res chain seq x y z
N MET A 1 4.54 6.61 9.05
CA MET A 1 5.31 6.65 7.79
C MET A 1 6.22 7.87 7.72
N VAL A 2 5.73 9.09 7.89
CA VAL A 2 6.57 10.32 7.87
C VAL A 2 7.73 10.24 8.86
N LEU A 3 7.49 9.73 10.08
CA LEU A 3 8.53 9.55 11.09
C LEU A 3 9.73 8.70 10.62
N VAL A 4 9.42 7.59 9.96
CA VAL A 4 10.38 6.59 9.48
C VAL A 4 11.19 7.16 8.32
N LEU A 5 10.58 8.04 7.51
CA LEU A 5 11.25 8.74 6.41
C LEU A 5 12.26 9.77 6.92
N VAL A 6 11.94 10.50 7.99
CA VAL A 6 12.78 11.60 8.51
C VAL A 6 13.88 11.08 9.43
N SER A 7 13.74 9.90 10.05
CA SER A 7 14.72 9.41 11.01
C SER A 7 16.03 8.95 10.37
N THR A 8 17.16 9.44 10.89
CA THR A 8 18.54 9.09 10.47
C THR A 8 19.12 7.89 11.22
N THR A 9 18.54 7.52 12.37
CA THR A 9 19.03 6.43 13.23
C THR A 9 18.45 5.06 12.86
N MET A 10 19.23 3.99 13.03
CA MET A 10 18.80 2.60 12.78
C MET A 10 17.71 2.10 13.75
N PHE A 11 17.62 2.67 14.94
CA PHE A 11 16.70 2.25 16.01
C PHE A 11 15.22 2.44 15.65
N THR A 12 14.88 3.60 15.08
CA THR A 12 13.50 3.96 14.73
C THR A 12 12.85 3.02 13.72
N PRO A 13 13.44 2.70 12.54
CA PRO A 13 12.82 1.77 11.61
C PRO A 13 12.73 0.35 12.18
N LEU A 14 13.71 -0.09 12.99
CA LEU A 14 13.69 -1.40 13.63
C LEU A 14 12.49 -1.57 14.56
N CYS A 15 12.19 -0.57 15.40
CA CYS A 15 11.00 -0.58 16.25
C CYS A 15 9.71 -0.73 15.44
N PHE A 16 9.59 -0.04 14.30
CA PHE A 16 8.41 -0.16 13.43
C PHE A 16 8.34 -1.52 12.72
N VAL A 17 9.46 -2.11 12.32
CA VAL A 17 9.49 -3.47 11.76
C VAL A 17 8.98 -4.48 12.80
N ILE A 18 9.44 -4.41 14.05
CA ILE A 18 9.00 -5.30 15.13
C ILE A 18 7.51 -5.12 15.42
N LEU A 19 7.04 -3.87 15.48
CA LEU A 19 5.62 -3.58 15.66
C LEU A 19 4.79 -4.21 14.55
N CYS A 20 5.14 -3.98 13.29
CA CYS A 20 4.44 -4.55 12.14
C CYS A 20 4.42 -6.09 12.18
N ALA A 21 5.54 -6.72 12.54
CA ALA A 21 5.60 -8.17 12.70
C ALA A 21 4.64 -8.66 13.79
N LEU A 22 4.61 -8.01 14.95
CA LEU A 22 3.71 -8.35 16.06
C LEU A 22 2.22 -8.15 15.67
N LEU A 23 1.91 -7.09 14.94
CA LEU A 23 0.56 -6.83 14.44
C LEU A 23 0.11 -7.84 13.39
N MET A 24 0.99 -8.24 12.48
CA MET A 24 0.70 -9.31 11.52
C MET A 24 0.46 -10.66 12.22
N LEU A 25 1.22 -10.96 13.28
CA LEU A 25 1.08 -12.18 14.06
C LEU A 25 -0.24 -12.25 14.87
N THR A 26 -0.73 -11.12 15.36
CA THR A 26 -1.93 -11.04 16.22
C THR A 26 -3.22 -10.77 15.42
N GLY A 27 -3.12 -10.07 14.30
CA GLY A 27 -4.27 -9.56 13.54
C GLY A 27 -4.82 -10.50 12.48
N LEU A 28 -4.01 -11.41 11.94
CA LEU A 28 -4.44 -12.27 10.84
C LEU A 28 -4.40 -13.75 11.24
N ARG A 29 -5.46 -14.50 10.89
CA ARG A 29 -5.51 -15.96 11.01
C ARG A 29 -4.58 -16.60 9.96
N TRP A 30 -3.28 -16.68 10.26
CA TRP A 30 -2.31 -17.18 9.28
C TRP A 30 -2.30 -18.69 9.20
N GLN A 31 -2.22 -19.19 7.97
CA GLN A 31 -1.76 -20.55 7.68
C GLN A 31 -0.27 -20.62 8.03
N ARG A 32 0.19 -21.74 8.63
CA ARG A 32 1.59 -21.90 9.11
C ARG A 32 2.64 -21.61 8.02
N SER A 33 2.31 -21.86 6.76
CA SER A 33 3.16 -21.57 5.60
C SER A 33 3.43 -20.07 5.41
N SER A 34 2.42 -19.21 5.58
CA SER A 34 2.61 -17.75 5.49
C SER A 34 3.52 -17.25 6.61
N LEU A 35 3.43 -17.82 7.82
CA LEU A 35 4.25 -17.39 8.96
C LEU A 35 5.72 -17.69 8.71
N LEU A 36 5.99 -18.89 8.19
CA LEU A 36 7.33 -19.30 7.80
C LEU A 36 7.89 -18.43 6.67
N THR A 37 7.06 -18.07 5.67
CA THR A 37 7.54 -17.19 4.60
C THR A 37 7.84 -15.78 5.09
N LEU A 38 7.04 -15.19 6.00
CA LEU A 38 7.36 -13.88 6.57
C LEU A 38 8.61 -13.92 7.46
N ALA A 39 8.73 -14.96 8.30
CA ALA A 39 9.88 -15.13 9.20
C ALA A 39 11.19 -15.32 8.44
N LEU A 40 11.15 -15.89 7.24
CA LEU A 40 12.34 -16.07 6.38
C LEU A 40 12.56 -14.90 5.42
N ALA A 41 11.49 -14.38 4.80
CA ALA A 41 11.57 -13.34 3.79
C ALA A 41 11.96 -11.98 4.37
N LEU A 42 11.51 -11.66 5.59
CA LEU A 42 11.81 -10.37 6.21
C LEU A 42 13.32 -10.21 6.54
N PRO A 43 14.00 -11.15 7.23
CA PRO A 43 15.44 -11.05 7.44
C PRO A 43 16.24 -11.20 6.14
N ALA A 44 15.79 -12.04 5.20
CA ALA A 44 16.43 -12.15 3.89
C ALA A 44 16.34 -10.83 3.10
N PHE A 45 15.19 -10.14 3.13
CA PHE A 45 15.02 -8.83 2.54
C PHE A 45 15.96 -7.80 3.17
N ILE A 46 16.02 -7.74 4.50
CA ILE A 46 16.89 -6.79 5.20
C ILE A 46 18.37 -7.06 4.87
N LEU A 47 18.79 -8.32 4.79
CA LEU A 47 20.17 -8.68 4.45
C LEU A 47 20.51 -8.33 3.01
N VAL A 48 19.69 -8.75 2.03
CA VAL A 48 19.95 -8.52 0.61
C VAL A 48 19.96 -7.02 0.29
N PHE A 49 18.94 -6.29 0.75
CA PHE A 49 18.87 -4.86 0.51
C PHE A 49 19.87 -4.08 1.36
N GLY A 50 20.14 -4.50 2.60
CA GLY A 50 21.13 -3.85 3.47
C GLY A 50 22.52 -3.89 2.87
N ILE A 51 22.94 -5.05 2.35
CA ILE A 51 24.22 -5.22 1.67
C ILE A 51 24.23 -4.44 0.34
N SER A 52 23.14 -4.53 -0.43
CA SER A 52 23.04 -3.84 -1.73
C SER A 52 23.11 -2.32 -1.59
N PHE A 53 22.43 -1.74 -0.60
CA PHE A 53 22.50 -0.30 -0.33
C PHE A 53 23.83 0.12 0.29
N SER A 54 24.47 -0.75 1.08
CA SER A 54 25.82 -0.49 1.61
C SER A 54 26.85 -0.38 0.49
N LEU A 55 26.76 -1.23 -0.54
CA LEU A 55 27.63 -1.17 -1.72
C LEU A 55 27.39 0.08 -2.59
N TRP A 56 26.20 0.66 -2.50
CA TRP A 56 25.82 1.88 -3.24
C TRP A 56 25.96 3.15 -2.42
N ALA A 57 26.37 3.06 -1.14
CA ALA A 57 26.59 4.21 -0.29
C ALA A 57 27.81 4.98 -0.76
N ASP A 58 27.69 6.31 -0.85
CA ASP A 58 28.76 7.18 -1.32
C ASP A 58 29.97 7.12 -0.37
N GLN A 59 31.06 6.52 -0.84
CA GLN A 59 32.30 6.31 -0.08
C GLN A 59 32.93 7.62 0.39
N ARG A 60 32.66 8.75 -0.30
CA ARG A 60 33.19 10.07 0.06
C ARG A 60 32.67 10.59 1.40
N HIS A 61 31.46 10.21 1.80
CA HIS A 61 30.87 10.61 3.08
C HIS A 61 31.23 9.66 4.24
N THR A 62 31.83 8.51 3.94
CA THR A 62 32.10 7.43 4.91
C THR A 62 33.58 7.06 5.04
N ALA A 63 34.46 7.71 4.29
CA ALA A 63 35.92 7.50 4.29
C ALA A 63 36.60 7.71 5.66
N HIS A 64 35.95 8.38 6.60
CA HIS A 64 36.46 8.61 7.97
C HIS A 64 36.15 7.46 8.96
N THR A 65 35.41 6.43 8.54
CA THR A 65 34.99 5.31 9.40
C THR A 65 35.81 4.05 9.12
N PRO A 66 36.02 3.15 10.11
CA PRO A 66 36.90 1.99 9.94
C PRO A 66 36.41 1.10 8.80
N VAL A 67 37.36 0.67 7.97
CA VAL A 67 37.15 -0.26 6.86
C VAL A 67 36.93 -1.65 7.42
N VAL A 68 35.79 -2.25 7.11
CA VAL A 68 35.41 -3.59 7.57
C VAL A 68 35.83 -4.65 6.55
N PHE A 69 35.79 -4.30 5.27
CA PHE A 69 36.13 -5.21 4.19
C PHE A 69 36.65 -4.44 2.98
N GLU A 70 37.71 -4.92 2.35
CA GLU A 70 38.33 -4.27 1.20
C GLU A 70 38.44 -5.28 0.06
N ILE A 71 37.82 -4.96 -1.09
CA ILE A 71 38.00 -5.69 -2.34
C ILE A 71 38.46 -4.69 -3.38
N GLY A 72 39.75 -4.74 -3.74
CA GLY A 72 40.34 -3.88 -4.78
C GLY A 72 40.17 -2.39 -4.47
N SER A 73 39.62 -1.61 -5.39
CA SER A 73 39.34 -0.18 -5.20
C SER A 73 38.10 0.14 -4.36
N PHE A 74 37.37 -0.89 -3.91
CA PHE A 74 36.16 -0.73 -3.09
C PHE A 74 36.45 -1.08 -1.64
N ALA A 75 36.54 -0.05 -0.80
CA ALA A 75 36.54 -0.19 0.65
C ALA A 75 35.09 -0.12 1.16
N LEU A 76 34.64 -1.18 1.83
CA LEU A 76 33.39 -1.22 2.57
C LEU A 76 33.67 -0.74 3.99
N THR A 77 33.20 0.46 4.30
CA THR A 77 33.35 1.06 5.62
C THR A 77 32.20 0.66 6.54
N SER A 78 32.45 0.67 7.84
CA SER A 78 31.41 0.49 8.86
C SER A 78 30.26 1.50 8.70
N GLY A 79 30.58 2.75 8.35
CA GLY A 79 29.55 3.76 8.06
C GLY A 79 28.68 3.43 6.84
N ALA A 80 29.24 2.82 5.80
CA ALA A 80 28.46 2.38 4.63
C ALA A 80 27.47 1.26 5.00
N LEU A 81 27.89 0.32 5.87
CA LEU A 81 27.02 -0.72 6.40
C LEU A 81 25.87 -0.13 7.22
N ASP A 82 26.15 0.81 8.12
CA ASP A 82 25.11 1.45 8.93
C ASP A 82 24.07 2.18 8.08
N ILE A 83 24.50 2.91 7.03
CA ILE A 83 23.60 3.59 6.10
C ILE A 83 22.77 2.57 5.30
N GLY A 84 23.41 1.52 4.78
CA GLY A 84 22.77 0.47 4.01
C GLY A 84 21.68 -0.26 4.80
N PHE A 85 22.01 -0.72 6.00
CA PHE A 85 21.07 -1.43 6.88
C PHE A 85 19.97 -0.51 7.41
N THR A 86 20.28 0.75 7.76
CA THR A 86 19.26 1.73 8.15
C THR A 86 18.25 1.97 7.04
N THR A 87 18.72 2.07 5.79
CA THR A 87 17.85 2.27 4.61
C THR A 87 17.01 1.03 4.31
N ALA A 88 17.59 -0.17 4.39
CA ALA A 88 16.86 -1.43 4.21
C ALA A 88 15.77 -1.62 5.28
N LEU A 89 16.09 -1.34 6.55
CA LEU A 89 15.12 -1.36 7.64
C LEU A 89 14.02 -0.31 7.44
N ARG A 90 14.36 0.88 6.93
CA ARG A 90 13.39 1.94 6.62
C ARG A 90 12.38 1.47 5.58
N LEU A 91 12.85 0.86 4.49
CA LEU A 91 11.97 0.32 3.46
C LEU A 91 11.11 -0.83 4.01
N ALA A 92 11.69 -1.75 4.77
CA ALA A 92 10.96 -2.83 5.42
C ALA A 92 9.85 -2.31 6.35
N ALA A 93 10.13 -1.27 7.14
CA ALA A 93 9.15 -0.62 8.00
C ALA A 93 8.01 0.04 7.20
N LEU A 94 8.34 0.76 6.12
CA LEU A 94 7.34 1.41 5.25
C LEU A 94 6.43 0.38 4.57
N PHE A 95 7.01 -0.68 3.99
CA PHE A 95 6.23 -1.77 3.40
C PHE A 95 5.40 -2.50 4.44
N GLY A 96 5.96 -2.79 5.62
CA GLY A 96 5.24 -3.45 6.71
C GLY A 96 4.02 -2.64 7.17
N LEU A 97 4.18 -1.32 7.34
CA LEU A 97 3.07 -0.43 7.70
C LEU A 97 2.00 -0.39 6.62
N ALA A 98 2.40 -0.29 5.34
CA ALA A 98 1.47 -0.27 4.22
C ALA A 98 0.68 -1.58 4.10
N LEU A 99 1.35 -2.72 4.22
CA LEU A 99 0.73 -4.05 4.17
C LEU A 99 -0.21 -4.27 5.35
N THR A 100 0.17 -3.85 6.56
CA THR A 100 -0.68 -4.00 7.75
C THR A 100 -1.98 -3.23 7.58
N GLY A 101 -1.94 -2.01 7.03
CA GLY A 101 -3.14 -1.24 6.69
C GLY A 101 -3.96 -1.88 5.56
N GLY A 102 -3.31 -2.30 4.47
CA GLY A 102 -3.97 -2.87 3.30
C GLY A 102 -4.61 -4.24 3.54
N LEU A 103 -4.02 -5.08 4.39
CA LEU A 103 -4.54 -6.42 4.70
C LEU A 103 -5.64 -6.40 5.77
N SER A 104 -5.66 -5.39 6.64
CA SER A 104 -6.65 -5.28 7.71
C SER A 104 -7.97 -4.65 7.27
N SER A 105 -7.97 -3.89 6.18
CA SER A 105 -9.12 -3.10 5.73
C SER A 105 -9.51 -3.43 4.28
N THR A 106 -10.80 -3.56 4.01
CA THR A 106 -11.30 -3.64 2.63
C THR A 106 -11.57 -2.23 2.07
N GLY A 107 -11.45 -2.05 0.76
CA GLY A 107 -11.76 -0.77 0.10
C GLY A 107 -13.14 -0.20 0.47
N PRO A 108 -14.23 -1.00 0.43
CA PRO A 108 -15.55 -0.56 0.85
C PRO A 108 -15.64 -0.13 2.32
N ASP A 109 -14.97 -0.85 3.22
CA ASP A 109 -15.03 -0.55 4.65
C ASP A 109 -14.24 0.72 4.99
N LEU A 110 -13.13 0.98 4.29
CA LEU A 110 -12.38 2.23 4.41
C LEU A 110 -13.21 3.45 3.99
N VAL A 111 -13.97 3.34 2.91
CA VAL A 111 -14.86 4.42 2.46
C VAL A 111 -15.98 4.65 3.47
N ARG A 112 -16.58 3.57 4.01
CA ARG A 112 -17.64 3.67 5.03
C ARG A 112 -17.14 4.28 6.34
N SER A 113 -15.97 3.86 6.82
CA SER A 113 -15.37 4.42 8.02
C SER A 113 -15.02 5.90 7.83
N SER A 114 -14.61 6.31 6.63
CA SER A 114 -14.37 7.72 6.29
C SER A 114 -15.66 8.55 6.31
N ILE A 115 -16.77 8.04 5.79
CA ILE A 115 -18.07 8.73 5.87
C ILE A 115 -18.52 8.89 7.33
N GLN A 116 -18.42 7.81 8.13
CA GLN A 116 -18.97 7.78 9.49
C GLN A 116 -18.09 8.52 10.52
N HIS A 117 -16.77 8.33 10.47
CA HIS A 117 -15.83 8.84 11.48
C HIS A 117 -15.12 10.12 11.04
N LEU A 118 -14.74 10.23 9.76
CA LEU A 118 -14.12 11.44 9.22
C LEU A 118 -15.15 12.46 8.71
N LYS A 119 -16.45 12.17 8.86
CA LYS A 119 -17.58 13.02 8.42
C LYS A 119 -17.48 13.44 6.95
N LEU A 120 -16.94 12.54 6.11
CA LEU A 120 -16.81 12.78 4.67
C LEU A 120 -18.20 12.88 4.03
N PRO A 121 -18.50 13.91 3.21
CA PRO A 121 -19.80 14.06 2.58
C PRO A 121 -20.23 12.79 1.85
N TYR A 122 -21.42 12.28 2.16
CA TYR A 122 -21.87 10.97 1.65
C TYR A 122 -21.90 10.93 0.12
N ARG A 123 -22.12 12.07 -0.57
CA ARG A 123 -22.06 12.16 -2.03
C ARG A 123 -20.71 11.72 -2.58
N ILE A 124 -19.62 12.17 -1.97
CA ILE A 124 -18.25 11.81 -2.36
C ILE A 124 -17.97 10.36 -1.98
N GLY A 125 -18.29 9.98 -0.75
CA GLY A 125 -18.03 8.63 -0.25
C GLY A 125 -18.76 7.54 -1.03
N TYR A 126 -20.05 7.71 -1.31
CA TYR A 126 -20.81 6.75 -2.11
C TYR A 126 -20.37 6.71 -3.58
N THR A 127 -19.84 7.81 -4.13
CA THR A 127 -19.24 7.81 -5.47
C THR A 127 -17.98 6.94 -5.49
N ALA A 128 -17.12 7.05 -4.47
CA ALA A 128 -15.96 6.17 -4.32
C ALA A 128 -16.36 4.69 -4.16
N LEU A 129 -17.40 4.42 -3.37
CA LEU A 129 -17.94 3.07 -3.19
C LEU A 129 -18.52 2.49 -4.50
N ALA A 130 -19.20 3.33 -5.30
CA ALA A 130 -19.71 2.95 -6.61
C ALA A 130 -18.56 2.64 -7.58
N ALA A 131 -17.55 3.50 -7.65
CA ALA A 131 -16.37 3.29 -8.47
C ALA A 131 -15.66 1.96 -8.12
N TYR A 132 -15.50 1.66 -6.83
CA TYR A 132 -14.92 0.37 -6.38
C TYR A 132 -15.72 -0.83 -6.91
N ARG A 133 -17.06 -0.75 -6.89
CA ARG A 133 -17.95 -1.81 -7.42
C ARG A 133 -17.92 -1.91 -8.95
N PHE A 134 -17.54 -0.85 -9.66
CA PHE A 134 -17.44 -0.86 -11.12
C PHE A 134 -16.18 -1.56 -11.63
N VAL A 135 -15.11 -1.62 -10.83
CA VAL A 135 -13.86 -2.31 -11.21
C VAL A 135 -14.07 -3.75 -11.70
N PRO A 136 -14.72 -4.65 -10.93
CA PRO A 136 -14.94 -6.02 -11.39
C PRO A 136 -15.86 -6.07 -12.62
N ARG A 137 -16.85 -5.17 -12.70
CA ARG A 137 -17.75 -5.06 -13.86
C ARG A 137 -17.00 -4.73 -15.15
N PHE A 138 -16.10 -3.75 -15.12
CA PHE A 138 -15.30 -3.40 -16.28
C PHE A 138 -14.31 -4.49 -16.67
N GLY A 139 -13.88 -5.33 -15.72
CA GLY A 139 -13.14 -6.55 -16.01
C GLY A 139 -13.92 -7.50 -16.92
N TYR A 140 -15.20 -7.76 -16.59
CA TYR A 140 -16.07 -8.59 -17.43
C TYR A 140 -16.36 -7.95 -18.81
N GLU A 141 -16.56 -6.64 -18.85
CA GLU A 141 -16.80 -5.91 -20.09
C GLU A 141 -15.57 -5.93 -21.02
N LEU A 142 -14.37 -5.75 -20.46
CA LEU A 142 -13.12 -5.88 -21.19
C LEU A 142 -12.96 -7.29 -21.77
N GLU A 143 -13.30 -8.32 -21.02
CA GLU A 143 -13.22 -9.69 -21.50
C GLU A 143 -14.21 -9.95 -22.65
N SER A 144 -15.44 -9.46 -22.53
CA SER A 144 -16.43 -9.52 -23.62
C SER A 144 -15.92 -8.81 -24.89
N ILE A 145 -15.33 -7.62 -24.74
CA ILE A 145 -14.74 -6.87 -25.86
C ILE A 145 -13.58 -7.65 -26.49
N ARG A 146 -12.70 -8.26 -25.68
CA ARG A 146 -11.60 -9.10 -26.19
C ARG A 146 -12.11 -10.28 -27.01
N GLN A 147 -13.13 -10.98 -26.52
CA GLN A 147 -13.73 -12.10 -27.25
C GLN A 147 -14.41 -11.64 -28.55
N ALA A 148 -15.16 -10.53 -28.52
CA ALA A 148 -15.75 -9.95 -29.73
C ALA A 148 -14.69 -9.55 -30.77
N HIS A 149 -13.58 -8.97 -30.32
CA HIS A 149 -12.47 -8.62 -31.22
C HIS A 149 -11.79 -9.85 -31.81
N ARG A 150 -11.68 -10.94 -31.04
CA ARG A 150 -11.12 -12.21 -31.50
C ARG A 150 -12.00 -12.86 -32.58
N VAL A 151 -13.32 -12.85 -32.40
CA VAL A 151 -14.28 -13.35 -33.41
C VAL A 151 -14.20 -12.54 -34.71
N ARG A 152 -13.99 -11.21 -34.60
CA ARG A 152 -13.81 -10.32 -35.77
C ARG A 152 -12.43 -10.43 -36.43
N GLY A 153 -11.56 -11.33 -35.98
CA GLY A 153 -10.22 -11.50 -36.54
C GLY A 153 -9.26 -10.33 -36.31
N MET A 154 -9.55 -9.43 -35.36
CA MET A 154 -8.72 -8.26 -35.06
C MET A 154 -7.45 -8.66 -34.29
N SER A 155 -6.44 -9.15 -35.00
CA SER A 155 -5.13 -9.53 -34.46
C SER A 155 -4.00 -8.75 -35.15
N PRO A 156 -3.46 -7.68 -34.52
CA PRO A 156 -2.36 -6.87 -35.04
C PRO A 156 -0.99 -7.57 -35.14
N GLY A 157 -0.93 -8.90 -35.06
CA GLY A 157 0.32 -9.68 -35.04
C GLY A 157 0.87 -9.99 -33.64
N ARG A 158 2.12 -10.46 -33.56
CA ARG A 158 2.80 -10.84 -32.30
C ARG A 158 3.84 -9.77 -31.91
N GLY A 159 4.11 -9.61 -30.61
CA GLY A 159 5.10 -8.68 -30.07
C GLY A 159 4.52 -7.54 -29.21
N PRO A 160 5.40 -6.75 -28.55
CA PRO A 160 5.00 -5.71 -27.58
C PRO A 160 4.24 -4.53 -28.24
N ILE A 161 4.65 -4.15 -29.46
CA ILE A 161 3.99 -3.08 -30.24
C ILE A 161 2.58 -3.51 -30.67
N ALA A 162 2.44 -4.74 -31.16
CA ALA A 162 1.14 -5.31 -31.53
C ALA A 162 0.22 -5.44 -30.31
N SER A 163 0.77 -5.77 -29.14
CA SER A 163 0.01 -5.79 -27.88
C SER A 163 -0.53 -4.42 -27.49
N THR A 164 0.29 -3.38 -27.58
CA THR A 164 -0.14 -1.99 -27.32
C THR A 164 -1.24 -1.57 -28.29
N ARG A 165 -1.09 -1.85 -29.59
CA ARG A 165 -2.11 -1.54 -30.60
C ARG A 165 -3.42 -2.27 -30.35
N ARG A 166 -3.39 -3.52 -29.89
CA ARG A 166 -4.60 -4.25 -29.43
C ARG A 166 -5.26 -3.55 -28.25
N SER A 167 -4.48 -3.23 -27.23
CA SER A 167 -5.00 -2.57 -26.03
C SER A 167 -5.68 -1.24 -26.36
N MET A 168 -5.09 -0.46 -27.27
CA MET A 168 -5.67 0.80 -27.74
C MET A 168 -7.04 0.61 -28.40
N GLY A 169 -7.23 -0.51 -29.13
CA GLY A 169 -8.51 -0.86 -29.75
C GLY A 169 -9.64 -1.16 -28.76
N TYR A 170 -9.30 -1.55 -27.52
CA TYR A 170 -10.29 -1.82 -26.46
C TYR A 170 -10.73 -0.57 -25.71
N VAL A 171 -9.94 0.51 -25.76
CA VAL A 171 -10.17 1.74 -24.98
C VAL A 171 -11.48 2.41 -25.37
N VAL A 172 -11.70 2.65 -26.66
CA VAL A 172 -12.92 3.31 -27.16
C VAL A 172 -14.21 2.57 -26.78
N PRO A 173 -14.35 1.24 -27.03
CA PRO A 173 -15.56 0.53 -26.63
C PRO A 173 -15.74 0.48 -25.10
N LEU A 174 -14.66 0.32 -24.33
CA LEU A 174 -14.72 0.38 -22.86
C LEU A 174 -15.18 1.74 -22.36
N LEU A 175 -14.63 2.84 -22.88
CA LEU A 175 -15.01 4.19 -22.49
C LEU A 175 -16.49 4.45 -22.83
N THR A 176 -16.93 4.04 -24.01
CA THR A 176 -18.32 4.19 -24.40
C THR A 176 -19.26 3.37 -23.51
N GLY A 177 -18.85 2.16 -23.13
CA GLY A 177 -19.53 1.32 -22.14
C GLY A 177 -19.62 1.99 -20.76
N ALA A 178 -18.50 2.53 -20.28
CA ALA A 178 -18.40 3.25 -19.03
C ALA A 178 -19.29 4.50 -18.97
N ILE A 179 -19.29 5.33 -20.03
CA ILE A 179 -20.15 6.52 -20.11
C ILE A 179 -21.63 6.12 -20.06
N ARG A 180 -22.02 5.11 -20.85
CA ARG A 180 -23.41 4.59 -20.83
C ARG A 180 -23.79 3.99 -19.48
N HIS A 181 -22.85 3.35 -18.80
CA HIS A 181 -23.10 2.80 -17.47
C HIS A 181 -23.27 3.91 -16.43
N ALA A 182 -22.37 4.91 -16.44
CA ALA A 182 -22.43 6.05 -15.54
C ALA A 182 -23.74 6.83 -15.70
N GLY A 183 -24.18 7.09 -16.93
CA GLY A 183 -25.47 7.75 -17.19
C GLY A 183 -26.67 6.97 -16.63
N ARG A 184 -26.69 5.64 -16.82
CA ARG A 184 -27.73 4.77 -16.24
C ARG A 184 -27.72 4.77 -14.71
N VAL A 185 -26.55 4.81 -14.09
CA VAL A 185 -26.43 4.87 -12.63
C VAL A 185 -26.87 6.22 -12.10
N SER A 186 -26.48 7.32 -12.74
CA SER A 186 -26.90 8.68 -12.36
C SER A 186 -28.42 8.79 -12.38
N LEU A 187 -29.06 8.40 -13.49
CA LEU A 187 -30.52 8.45 -13.62
C LEU A 187 -31.21 7.61 -12.54
N ALA A 188 -30.66 6.43 -12.23
CA ALA A 188 -31.19 5.58 -11.16
C ALA A 188 -30.96 6.15 -9.75
N MET A 189 -29.89 6.94 -9.56
CA MET A 189 -29.62 7.64 -8.29
C MET A 189 -30.56 8.82 -8.11
N ASP A 190 -30.80 9.60 -9.18
CA ASP A 190 -31.75 10.72 -9.18
C ASP A 190 -33.18 10.24 -8.93
N ALA A 191 -33.59 9.14 -9.57
CA ALA A 191 -34.90 8.50 -9.36
C ALA A 191 -35.09 7.98 -7.92
N ARG A 192 -34.00 7.74 -7.18
CA ARG A 192 -34.01 7.34 -5.76
C ARG A 192 -33.79 8.52 -4.81
N ALA A 193 -33.90 9.75 -5.31
CA ALA A 193 -33.68 10.98 -4.54
C ALA A 193 -32.30 11.02 -3.85
N PHE A 194 -31.27 10.42 -4.45
CA PHE A 194 -29.92 10.53 -3.93
C PHE A 194 -29.47 11.98 -3.99
N GLY A 195 -29.08 12.56 -2.86
CA GLY A 195 -28.79 14.00 -2.82
C GLY A 195 -29.95 14.88 -2.39
N ALA A 196 -31.12 14.35 -2.05
CA ALA A 196 -32.25 15.19 -1.63
C ALA A 196 -32.07 15.81 -0.22
N HIS A 197 -31.24 15.21 0.63
CA HIS A 197 -30.98 15.67 1.99
C HIS A 197 -29.48 15.80 2.26
N ASP A 198 -29.11 16.66 3.21
CA ASP A 198 -27.71 16.84 3.63
C ASP A 198 -27.17 15.63 4.41
N THR A 199 -28.06 14.96 5.15
CA THR A 199 -27.73 13.78 5.96
C THR A 199 -28.43 12.54 5.43
N ARG A 200 -27.76 11.39 5.54
CA ARG A 200 -28.28 10.08 5.14
C ARG A 200 -28.14 9.08 6.28
N THR A 201 -29.16 8.26 6.49
CA THR A 201 -29.08 7.11 7.40
C THR A 201 -28.26 5.98 6.76
N GLU A 202 -27.20 5.56 7.45
CA GLU A 202 -26.29 4.50 6.97
C GLU A 202 -26.80 3.11 7.33
N ARG A 203 -26.97 2.24 6.32
CA ARG A 203 -27.41 0.84 6.56
C ARG A 203 -26.33 -0.02 7.20
N HIS A 204 -25.05 0.28 6.96
CA HIS A 204 -23.93 -0.54 7.45
C HIS A 204 -23.06 0.31 8.34
N LEU A 205 -23.19 0.12 9.64
CA LEU A 205 -22.41 0.81 10.65
C LEU A 205 -21.06 0.14 10.83
N VAL A 206 -20.01 0.94 11.00
CA VAL A 206 -18.65 0.50 11.33
C VAL A 206 -18.35 0.97 12.76
N PRO A 207 -18.89 0.27 13.78
CA PRO A 207 -18.70 0.68 15.16
C PRO A 207 -17.24 0.52 15.57
N MET A 208 -16.69 1.54 16.21
CA MET A 208 -15.38 1.45 16.86
C MET A 208 -15.49 0.51 18.07
N ARG A 209 -14.83 -0.64 18.01
CA ARG A 209 -14.80 -1.59 19.12
C ARG A 209 -13.79 -1.10 20.16
N ARG A 210 -13.95 -1.53 21.42
CA ARG A 210 -12.98 -1.23 22.49
C ARG A 210 -11.55 -1.63 22.12
N ARG A 211 -11.39 -2.73 21.37
CA ARG A 211 -10.09 -3.19 20.84
C ARG A 211 -9.44 -2.15 19.91
N ASP A 212 -10.23 -1.47 19.10
CA ASP A 212 -9.73 -0.49 18.13
C ASP A 212 -9.22 0.77 18.84
N TRP A 213 -9.90 1.16 19.92
CA TRP A 213 -9.44 2.22 20.83
C TRP A 213 -8.12 1.90 21.52
N PHE A 214 -7.99 0.70 22.11
CA PHE A 214 -6.74 0.27 22.73
C PHE A 214 -5.60 0.20 21.73
N PHE A 215 -5.87 -0.30 20.52
CA PHE A 215 -4.88 -0.33 19.44
C PHE A 215 -4.44 1.06 19.01
N MET A 216 -5.38 1.98 18.79
CA MET A 216 -5.08 3.35 18.37
C MET A 216 -4.26 4.09 19.43
N ILE A 217 -4.68 4.04 20.69
CA ILE A 217 -3.95 4.68 21.79
C ILE A 217 -2.55 4.06 21.96
N GLY A 218 -2.46 2.72 21.96
CA GLY A 218 -1.18 2.01 22.05
C GLY A 218 -0.23 2.37 20.91
N PHE A 219 -0.73 2.50 19.68
CA PHE A 219 0.06 2.90 18.52
C PHE A 219 0.62 4.32 18.65
N TRP A 220 -0.19 5.27 19.13
CA TRP A 220 0.27 6.64 19.36
C TRP A 220 1.27 6.74 20.50
N ILE A 221 1.04 6.03 21.61
CA ILE A 221 1.99 5.96 22.73
C ILE A 221 3.32 5.36 22.28
N PHE A 222 3.28 4.26 21.52
CA PHE A 222 4.49 3.64 20.97
C PHE A 222 5.24 4.61 20.06
N THR A 223 4.54 5.30 19.17
CA THR A 223 5.14 6.28 18.26
C THR A 223 5.78 7.44 19.03
N ALA A 224 5.09 7.96 20.05
CA ALA A 224 5.61 9.03 20.90
C ALA A 224 6.83 8.58 21.72
N ALA A 225 6.83 7.36 22.24
CA ALA A 225 7.96 6.80 22.98
C ALA A 225 9.20 6.63 22.08
N VAL A 226 9.02 6.08 20.88
CA VAL A 226 10.10 5.94 19.89
C VAL A 226 10.66 7.31 19.50
N LEU A 227 9.79 8.32 19.35
CA LEU A 227 10.18 9.70 19.11
C LEU A 227 11.01 10.29 20.25
N ALA A 228 10.54 10.16 21.49
CA ALA A 228 11.24 10.69 22.66
C ALA A 228 12.64 10.07 22.80
N ILE A 229 12.76 8.75 22.57
CA ILE A 229 14.05 8.05 22.58
C ILE A 229 14.95 8.53 21.44
N ALA A 230 14.38 8.76 20.24
CA ALA A 230 15.14 9.24 19.09
C ALA A 230 15.67 10.67 19.32
N ILE A 231 14.86 11.55 19.90
CA ILE A 231 15.27 12.92 20.25
C ILE A 231 16.30 12.92 21.38
N TRP A 232 16.17 12.04 22.37
CA TRP A 232 17.11 11.96 23.49
C TRP A 232 18.48 11.39 23.08
N ARG A 233 18.53 10.59 22.01
CA ARG A 233 19.78 9.99 21.49
C ARG A 233 20.47 10.80 20.41
N GLY A 234 19.76 11.74 19.77
CA GLY A 234 20.28 12.61 18.70
C GLY A 234 20.80 13.92 19.26
#